data_AF-A0A8C9ZR70-F1
#
_entry.id   AF-A0A8C9ZR70-F1
#
_cell.length_a   1.000
_cell.length_b   1.000
_cell.length_c   1.000
_cell.angle_alpha   90.00
_cell.angle_beta   90.00
_cell.angle_gamma   90.00
#
_symmetry.space_group_name_H-M   'P 1'
#
loop_
_entity.id
_entity.type
_entity.pdbx_description
1 polymer ?
#
loop_
_entity_poly.entity_id
_entity_poly.type
_entity_poly.pdbx_seq_one_letter_code
_entity_poly.pdbx_strand_id
1 'polypeptide(L)'
;MGILDLGSGDEKVKKVDCRKFLTPGYTTSGHVELFTVSVERGMSWEEATHAWAEQNGPDDGFYVQMRNNKKTAILVKEVNNKKRLFLVHRPNTGRQLKLETYADIKKKFKKVLSEDAKQHWTDQYKLSAKICAHAYWRGNCKKASVGLQCEVGLRCRSYYVLCGSVLSVWNELEEVLTPVSGTNVKVQIVRLRTEDGQRIVGLIIPANCVSPLCNKLSTSDQCQQLAVQELQKLQQLHPQSLSHAPNT
;
A
#
# COMPACT_ATOMS: atom_id res chain seq x y z
N MET A 1 5.92 2.16 18.86
CA MET A 1 6.11 2.02 17.40
C MET A 1 5.36 0.77 16.97
N GLY A 2 4.39 0.88 16.07
CA GLY A 2 3.50 -0.22 15.71
C GLY A 2 3.86 -0.84 14.36
N ILE A 3 3.59 -2.13 14.23
CA ILE A 3 3.59 -2.82 12.94
C ILE A 3 2.44 -2.27 12.10
N LEU A 4 2.69 -1.94 10.83
CA LEU A 4 1.63 -1.61 9.88
C LEU A 4 1.09 -2.90 9.26
N ASP A 5 -0.23 -3.09 9.31
CA ASP A 5 -0.90 -4.18 8.63
C ASP A 5 -1.62 -3.65 7.38
N LEU A 6 -1.33 -4.23 6.21
CA LEU A 6 -1.99 -3.90 4.93
C LEU A 6 -2.74 -5.14 4.40
N GLY A 7 -4.00 -4.96 3.99
CA GLY A 7 -4.80 -6.09 3.47
C GLY A 7 -5.39 -7.01 4.55
N SER A 8 -5.40 -6.55 5.80
CA SER A 8 -6.11 -7.22 6.91
C SER A 8 -7.58 -6.79 7.04
N GLY A 9 -7.99 -5.74 6.31
CA GLY A 9 -9.36 -5.22 6.26
C GLY A 9 -9.94 -5.27 4.85
N ASP A 10 -10.76 -4.27 4.49
CA ASP A 10 -11.40 -4.16 3.17
C ASP A 10 -10.44 -3.61 2.09
N GLU A 11 -9.13 -3.59 2.36
CA GLU A 11 -8.11 -3.07 1.47
C GLU A 11 -7.64 -4.15 0.49
N LYS A 12 -7.58 -3.80 -0.79
CA LYS A 12 -7.06 -4.64 -1.86
C LYS A 12 -5.59 -4.35 -2.06
N VAL A 13 -4.73 -5.34 -1.90
CA VAL A 13 -3.28 -5.17 -1.97
C VAL A 13 -2.73 -5.92 -3.19
N LYS A 14 -2.20 -5.16 -4.15
CA LYS A 14 -1.64 -5.68 -5.40
C LYS A 14 -0.13 -5.47 -5.43
N LYS A 15 0.60 -6.52 -5.78
CA LYS A 15 2.01 -6.41 -6.16
C LYS A 15 2.09 -5.81 -7.56
N VAL A 16 2.72 -4.65 -7.68
CA VAL A 16 2.89 -3.93 -8.95
C VAL A 16 4.22 -4.30 -9.60
N ASP A 17 5.28 -4.39 -8.80
CA ASP A 17 6.63 -4.67 -9.27
C ASP A 17 7.44 -5.39 -8.18
N CYS A 18 8.49 -6.11 -8.58
CA CYS A 18 9.44 -6.76 -7.70
C CYS A 18 10.85 -6.68 -8.29
N ARG A 19 11.80 -6.18 -7.49
CA ARG A 19 13.23 -6.22 -7.80
C ARG A 19 13.96 -7.09 -6.78
N LYS A 20 14.71 -8.07 -7.26
CA LYS A 20 15.43 -9.04 -6.45
C LYS A 20 16.94 -8.80 -6.54
N PHE A 21 17.62 -8.86 -5.40
CA PHE A 21 19.06 -8.63 -5.28
C PHE A 21 19.69 -9.71 -4.41
N LEU A 22 20.80 -10.30 -4.85
CA LEU A 22 21.60 -11.22 -4.03
C LEU A 22 22.31 -10.46 -2.90
N THR A 23 22.42 -11.12 -1.76
CA THR A 23 23.00 -10.52 -0.55
C THR A 23 24.43 -11.00 -0.32
N PRO A 24 25.34 -10.14 0.17
CA PRO A 24 26.70 -10.55 0.51
C PRO A 24 26.76 -11.74 1.47
N GLY A 25 27.68 -12.67 1.22
CA GLY A 25 27.98 -13.78 2.13
C GLY A 25 27.12 -15.04 1.97
N TYR A 26 26.18 -15.06 1.02
CA TYR A 26 25.40 -16.26 0.68
C TYR A 26 25.64 -16.65 -0.78
N THR A 27 26.04 -17.90 -1.00
CA THR A 27 26.49 -18.38 -2.32
C THR A 27 25.36 -18.54 -3.34
N THR A 28 24.09 -18.64 -2.93
CA THR A 28 22.91 -18.65 -3.85
C THR A 28 21.55 -18.40 -3.18
N SER A 29 21.43 -18.52 -1.85
CA SER A 29 20.12 -18.51 -1.16
C SER A 29 19.71 -17.16 -0.58
N GLY A 30 20.68 -16.36 -0.13
CA GLY A 30 20.44 -15.05 0.48
C GLY A 30 20.06 -14.02 -0.58
N HIS A 31 18.87 -13.46 -0.46
CA HIS A 31 18.41 -12.37 -1.32
C HIS A 31 17.51 -11.42 -0.54
N VAL A 32 17.42 -10.20 -1.04
CA VAL A 32 16.39 -9.24 -0.68
C VAL A 32 15.51 -8.95 -1.88
N GLU A 33 14.25 -8.69 -1.62
CA GLU A 33 13.27 -8.29 -2.63
C GLU A 33 12.70 -6.94 -2.24
N LEU A 34 12.70 -6.00 -3.19
CA LEU A 34 12.02 -4.73 -3.07
C LEU A 34 10.73 -4.78 -3.88
N PHE A 35 9.61 -4.89 -3.18
CA PHE A 35 8.28 -4.86 -3.78
C PHE A 35 7.78 -3.42 -3.91
N THR A 36 7.17 -3.12 -5.05
CA THR A 36 6.23 -1.99 -5.17
C THR A 36 4.82 -2.54 -5.02
N VAL A 37 4.13 -2.12 -3.97
CA VAL A 37 2.79 -2.61 -3.62
C VAL A 37 1.79 -1.47 -3.73
N SER A 38 0.71 -1.69 -4.46
CA SER A 38 -0.43 -0.77 -4.51
C SER A 38 -1.51 -1.26 -3.54
N VAL A 39 -1.82 -0.42 -2.56
CA VAL A 39 -2.95 -0.61 -1.65
C VAL A 39 -4.10 0.24 -2.15
N GLU A 40 -5.17 -0.43 -2.56
CA GLU A 40 -6.40 0.16 -3.04
C GLU A 40 -7.47 0.00 -1.96
N ARG A 41 -7.90 1.13 -1.41
CA ARG A 41 -9.06 1.22 -0.51
C ARG A 41 -10.25 1.77 -1.28
N GLY A 42 -11.24 2.31 -0.58
CA GLY A 42 -12.43 2.82 -1.24
C GLY A 42 -13.52 1.77 -1.35
N MET A 43 -14.59 2.15 -2.03
CA MET A 43 -15.71 1.26 -2.31
C MET A 43 -16.29 1.65 -3.66
N SER A 44 -16.34 0.71 -4.60
CA SER A 44 -16.90 0.96 -5.93
C SER A 44 -18.40 1.22 -5.85
N TRP A 45 -19.01 1.64 -6.95
CA TRP A 45 -20.46 1.82 -6.97
C TRP A 45 -21.18 0.49 -6.74
N GLU A 46 -20.67 -0.58 -7.35
CA GLU A 46 -21.21 -1.93 -7.27
C GLU A 46 -21.15 -2.46 -5.83
N GLU A 47 -19.99 -2.31 -5.17
CA GLU A 47 -19.80 -2.67 -3.76
C GLU A 47 -20.74 -1.86 -2.84
N ALA A 48 -20.90 -0.55 -3.13
CA ALA A 48 -21.82 0.30 -2.36
C ALA A 48 -23.28 -0.10 -2.56
N THR A 49 -23.70 -0.45 -3.78
CA THR A 49 -25.07 -0.92 -4.04
C THR A 49 -25.36 -2.26 -3.39
N HIS A 50 -24.38 -3.17 -3.35
CA HIS A 50 -24.52 -4.43 -2.63
C HIS A 50 -24.68 -4.18 -1.12
N ALA A 51 -23.83 -3.33 -0.53
CA ALA A 51 -23.93 -2.97 0.88
C ALA A 51 -25.24 -2.23 1.22
N TRP A 52 -25.77 -1.45 0.28
CA TRP A 52 -27.05 -0.75 0.40
C TRP A 52 -28.26 -1.70 0.32
N ALA A 53 -28.18 -2.77 -0.48
CA ALA A 53 -29.27 -3.76 -0.58
C ALA A 53 -29.60 -4.41 0.78
N GLU A 54 -28.63 -4.48 1.68
CA GLU A 54 -28.77 -4.96 3.06
C GLU A 54 -29.23 -3.85 4.05
N GLN A 55 -29.93 -2.82 3.59
CA GLN A 55 -30.43 -1.74 4.44
C GLN A 55 -31.48 -2.24 5.43
N ASN A 56 -31.37 -1.80 6.68
CA ASN A 56 -32.23 -2.23 7.78
C ASN A 56 -32.96 -1.04 8.44
N GLY A 57 -32.42 0.18 8.30
CA GLY A 57 -32.95 1.39 8.90
C GLY A 57 -33.62 2.34 7.90
N PRO A 58 -34.64 3.12 8.31
CA PRO A 58 -35.30 4.10 7.44
C PRO A 58 -34.36 5.24 7.01
N ASP A 59 -33.27 5.44 7.75
CA ASP A 59 -32.25 6.46 7.49
C ASP A 59 -31.03 5.92 6.74
N ASP A 60 -31.02 4.62 6.44
CA ASP A 60 -30.00 4.02 5.59
C ASP A 60 -30.15 4.53 4.15
N GLY A 61 -29.03 4.64 3.45
CA GLY A 61 -29.00 4.97 2.04
C GLY A 61 -27.93 5.98 1.66
N PHE A 62 -28.10 6.54 0.46
CA PHE A 62 -27.14 7.47 -0.11
C PHE A 62 -27.43 8.90 0.32
N TYR A 63 -26.36 9.64 0.58
CA TYR A 63 -26.40 11.03 0.98
C TYR A 63 -25.41 11.84 0.15
N VAL A 64 -25.84 13.03 -0.29
CA VAL A 64 -25.00 13.93 -1.08
C VAL A 64 -24.81 15.26 -0.33
N GLN A 65 -23.56 15.72 -0.33
CA GLN A 65 -23.18 17.06 0.09
C GLN A 65 -22.72 17.85 -1.13
N MET A 66 -23.14 19.11 -1.23
CA MET A 66 -22.60 20.07 -2.18
C MET A 66 -21.68 21.03 -1.44
N ARG A 67 -20.45 21.22 -1.96
CA ARG A 67 -19.48 22.18 -1.45
C ARG A 67 -18.62 22.68 -2.60
N ASN A 68 -18.51 24.01 -2.75
CA ASN A 68 -17.72 24.66 -3.81
C ASN A 68 -18.06 24.12 -5.22
N ASN A 69 -19.35 24.02 -5.54
CA ASN A 69 -19.88 23.41 -6.78
C ASN A 69 -19.47 21.95 -7.04
N LYS A 70 -18.85 21.27 -6.07
CA LYS A 70 -18.56 19.84 -6.13
C LYS A 70 -19.53 19.09 -5.23
N LYS A 71 -20.08 17.99 -5.76
CA LYS A 71 -20.95 17.09 -5.02
C LYS A 71 -20.17 15.88 -4.56
N THR A 72 -20.36 15.45 -3.31
CA THR A 72 -19.85 14.20 -2.74
C THR A 72 -20.97 13.31 -2.26
N ALA A 73 -20.93 12.05 -2.69
CA ALA A 73 -21.81 11.01 -2.22
C ALA A 73 -21.15 10.20 -1.10
N ILE A 74 -21.95 9.80 -0.12
CA ILE A 74 -21.62 8.82 0.91
C ILE A 74 -22.78 7.83 1.06
N LEU A 75 -22.50 6.63 1.56
CA LEU A 75 -23.49 5.61 1.90
C LEU A 75 -23.46 5.46 3.41
N VAL A 76 -24.64 5.52 4.00
CA VAL A 76 -24.83 5.55 5.44
C VAL A 76 -25.67 4.34 5.84
N LYS A 77 -25.23 3.62 6.87
CA LYS A 77 -25.95 2.45 7.43
C LYS A 77 -26.00 2.55 8.95
N GLU A 78 -27.18 2.41 9.53
CA GLU A 78 -27.37 2.38 10.98
C GLU A 78 -26.79 1.09 11.57
N VAL A 79 -25.96 1.21 12.60
CA VAL A 79 -25.33 0.07 13.28
C VAL A 79 -25.65 0.00 14.76
N ASN A 80 -26.21 1.07 15.34
CA ASN A 80 -26.64 1.08 16.73
C ASN A 80 -27.92 1.92 16.90
N ASN A 81 -29.06 1.24 16.97
CA ASN A 81 -30.38 1.86 17.08
C ASN A 81 -30.56 2.62 18.40
N LYS A 82 -29.95 2.16 19.51
CA LYS A 82 -30.08 2.80 20.83
C LYS A 82 -29.43 4.18 20.88
N LYS A 83 -28.25 4.30 20.26
CA LYS A 83 -27.46 5.55 20.24
C LYS A 83 -27.56 6.32 18.92
N ARG A 84 -28.34 5.83 17.95
CA ARG A 84 -28.49 6.42 16.61
C ARG A 84 -27.14 6.69 15.95
N LEU A 85 -26.27 5.67 15.97
CA LEU A 85 -24.94 5.73 15.38
C LEU A 85 -24.90 5.02 14.03
N PHE A 86 -24.20 5.64 13.09
CA PHE A 86 -24.17 5.25 11.70
C PHE A 86 -22.75 5.01 11.24
N LEU A 87 -22.60 3.97 10.43
CA LEU A 87 -21.40 3.64 9.70
C LEU A 87 -21.42 4.37 8.34
N VAL A 88 -20.32 5.03 8.01
CA VAL A 88 -20.19 5.80 6.76
C VAL A 88 -19.25 5.07 5.80
N HIS A 89 -19.69 4.86 4.58
CA HIS A 89 -18.89 4.38 3.46
C HIS A 89 -18.65 5.51 2.47
N ARG A 90 -17.41 5.60 1.97
CA ARG A 90 -16.99 6.61 1.01
C ARG A 90 -16.33 5.98 -0.21
N PRO A 91 -16.47 6.59 -1.40
CA PRO A 91 -15.83 6.07 -2.61
C PRO A 91 -14.30 5.99 -2.48
N ASN A 92 -13.66 6.92 -1.78
CA ASN A 92 -12.20 7.02 -1.71
C ASN A 92 -11.54 6.30 -0.51
N THR A 93 -12.26 6.11 0.59
CA THR A 93 -11.71 5.47 1.81
C THR A 93 -12.41 4.17 2.18
N GLY A 94 -13.54 3.86 1.56
CA GLY A 94 -14.35 2.69 1.88
C GLY A 94 -15.08 2.90 3.20
N ARG A 95 -15.20 1.83 3.96
CA ARG A 95 -15.82 1.80 5.29
C ARG A 95 -15.00 2.63 6.30
N GLN A 96 -15.65 3.59 6.97
CA GLN A 96 -15.02 4.38 8.02
C GLN A 96 -15.30 3.75 9.39
N LEU A 97 -14.24 3.40 10.14
CA LEU A 97 -14.37 2.81 11.47
C LEU A 97 -15.02 3.75 12.49
N LYS A 98 -14.85 5.07 12.30
CA LYS A 98 -15.49 6.07 13.15
C LYS A 98 -16.98 6.13 12.81
N LEU A 99 -17.81 5.83 13.80
CA LEU A 99 -19.25 6.02 13.70
C LEU A 99 -19.61 7.51 13.81
N GLU A 100 -20.58 7.95 13.02
CA GLU A 100 -21.13 9.32 13.05
C GLU A 100 -22.55 9.30 13.63
N THR A 101 -22.94 10.39 14.29
CA THR A 101 -24.34 10.55 14.72
C THR A 101 -25.20 10.96 13.53
N TYR A 102 -26.49 10.63 13.58
CA TYR A 102 -27.42 11.08 12.55
C TYR A 102 -27.45 12.61 12.37
N ALA A 103 -27.35 13.35 13.47
CA ALA A 103 -27.35 14.82 13.46
C ALA A 103 -26.16 15.39 12.70
N ASP A 104 -24.96 14.82 12.89
CA ASP A 104 -23.74 15.24 12.19
C ASP A 104 -23.81 14.99 10.69
N ILE A 105 -24.43 13.87 10.29
CA ILE A 105 -24.63 13.50 8.89
C ILE A 105 -25.60 14.50 8.24
N LYS A 106 -26.77 14.72 8.84
CA LYS A 106 -27.79 15.65 8.32
C LYS A 106 -27.32 17.09 8.23
N LYS A 107 -26.40 17.52 9.10
CA LYS A 107 -25.81 18.87 9.05
C LYS A 107 -25.01 19.11 7.77
N LYS A 108 -24.42 18.06 7.19
CA LYS A 108 -23.48 18.16 6.06
C LYS A 108 -24.05 17.60 4.76
N PHE A 109 -24.87 16.56 4.84
CA PHE A 109 -25.36 15.81 3.69
C PHE A 109 -26.89 15.73 3.69
N LYS A 110 -27.47 15.65 2.49
CA LYS A 110 -28.89 15.40 2.27
C LYS A 110 -29.09 13.99 1.74
N LYS A 111 -30.07 13.26 2.26
CA LYS A 111 -30.44 11.94 1.74
C LYS A 111 -30.98 12.08 0.32
N VAL A 112 -30.58 11.20 -0.57
CA VAL A 112 -30.98 11.18 -1.99
C VAL A 112 -31.27 9.76 -2.45
N LEU A 113 -31.88 9.62 -3.63
CA LEU A 113 -32.05 8.32 -4.28
C LEU A 113 -30.70 7.79 -4.80
N SER A 114 -30.62 6.48 -5.05
CA SER A 114 -29.42 5.84 -5.60
C SER A 114 -28.98 6.46 -6.93
N GLU A 115 -29.93 6.73 -7.82
CA GLU A 115 -29.65 7.31 -9.15
C GLU A 115 -29.00 8.68 -9.06
N ASP A 116 -29.44 9.53 -8.13
CA ASP A 116 -28.87 10.86 -7.89
C ASP A 116 -27.46 10.80 -7.29
N ALA A 117 -27.11 9.70 -6.61
CA ALA A 117 -25.81 9.50 -6.00
C ALA A 117 -24.79 8.85 -6.95
N LYS A 118 -25.25 8.02 -7.90
CA LYS A 118 -24.43 7.15 -8.75
C LYS A 118 -23.31 7.89 -9.46
N GLN A 119 -23.65 8.97 -10.17
CA GLN A 119 -22.67 9.75 -10.92
C GLN A 119 -21.60 10.34 -9.99
N HIS A 120 -22.03 10.95 -8.89
CA HIS A 120 -21.12 11.59 -7.93
C HIS A 120 -20.23 10.58 -7.21
N TRP A 121 -20.75 9.39 -6.88
CA TRP A 121 -19.96 8.31 -6.31
C TRP A 121 -18.90 7.82 -7.29
N THR A 122 -19.32 7.53 -8.52
CA THR A 122 -18.46 6.98 -9.57
C THR A 122 -17.34 7.93 -9.94
N ASP A 123 -17.65 9.22 -10.12
CA ASP A 123 -16.65 10.24 -10.43
C ASP A 123 -15.62 10.38 -9.32
N GLN A 124 -16.07 10.37 -8.07
CA GLN A 124 -15.16 10.43 -6.92
C GLN A 124 -14.29 9.20 -6.78
N TYR A 125 -14.88 8.03 -7.00
CA TYR A 125 -14.14 6.78 -6.98
C TYR A 125 -13.01 6.77 -8.03
N LYS A 126 -13.32 7.25 -9.24
CA LYS A 126 -12.34 7.38 -10.34
C LYS A 126 -11.27 8.44 -10.03
N LEU A 127 -11.68 9.66 -9.69
CA LEU A 127 -10.75 10.78 -9.46
C LEU A 127 -9.84 10.51 -8.26
N SER A 128 -10.36 9.93 -7.18
CA SER A 128 -9.58 9.66 -5.96
C SER A 128 -8.47 8.63 -6.14
N ALA A 129 -8.41 7.90 -7.26
CA ALA A 129 -7.26 7.06 -7.58
C ALA A 129 -5.97 7.88 -7.78
N LYS A 130 -6.07 9.12 -8.27
CA LYS A 130 -4.92 9.96 -8.64
C LYS A 130 -4.95 11.37 -8.05
N ILE A 131 -6.14 11.91 -7.77
CA ILE A 131 -6.35 13.28 -7.31
C ILE A 131 -6.57 13.28 -5.81
N CYS A 132 -5.66 13.92 -5.07
CA CYS A 132 -5.78 14.04 -3.63
C CYS A 132 -6.99 14.91 -3.24
N ALA A 133 -7.49 14.75 -2.02
CA ALA A 133 -8.64 15.51 -1.53
C ALA A 133 -8.41 17.02 -1.58
N HIS A 134 -7.17 17.50 -1.41
CA HIS A 134 -6.86 18.92 -1.53
C HIS A 134 -7.13 19.44 -2.95
N ALA A 135 -6.55 18.79 -3.97
CA ALA A 135 -6.76 19.16 -5.36
C ALA A 135 -8.23 18.97 -5.77
N TYR A 136 -8.88 17.92 -5.28
CA TYR A 136 -10.30 17.72 -5.49
C TYR A 136 -11.13 18.89 -4.94
N TRP A 137 -10.92 19.33 -3.69
CA TRP A 137 -11.77 20.36 -3.09
C TRP A 137 -11.40 21.80 -3.43
N ARG A 138 -10.10 22.08 -3.63
CA ARG A 138 -9.56 23.44 -3.79
C ARG A 138 -9.10 23.72 -5.22
N GLY A 139 -9.05 22.72 -6.09
CA GLY A 139 -8.46 22.83 -7.44
C GLY A 139 -6.94 22.78 -7.45
N ASN A 140 -6.27 22.94 -6.30
CA ASN A 140 -4.82 22.84 -6.18
C ASN A 140 -4.39 22.08 -4.91
N CYS A 141 -3.15 21.59 -4.90
CA CYS A 141 -2.53 20.98 -3.74
C CYS A 141 -1.12 21.53 -3.57
N LYS A 142 -0.85 22.21 -2.45
CA LYS A 142 0.46 22.83 -2.18
C LYS A 142 1.64 21.87 -2.39
N LYS A 143 1.51 20.61 -1.94
CA LYS A 143 2.53 19.57 -2.15
C LYS A 143 2.72 19.27 -3.64
N ALA A 144 1.63 18.99 -4.35
CA ALA A 144 1.70 18.69 -5.78
C ALA A 144 2.23 19.88 -6.60
N SER A 145 1.90 21.11 -6.22
CA SER A 145 2.38 22.34 -6.88
C SER A 145 3.89 22.53 -6.77
N VAL A 146 4.54 21.96 -5.75
CA VAL A 146 6.01 21.96 -5.62
C VAL A 146 6.63 20.61 -6.04
N GLY A 147 5.89 19.79 -6.81
CA GLY A 147 6.36 18.49 -7.30
C GLY A 147 6.38 17.37 -6.26
N LEU A 148 5.85 17.58 -5.05
CA LEU A 148 5.79 16.57 -4.00
C LEU A 148 4.51 15.73 -4.06
N GLN A 149 4.63 14.43 -3.79
CA GLN A 149 3.49 13.52 -3.74
C GLN A 149 2.54 13.83 -2.57
N CYS A 150 1.23 13.77 -2.82
CA CYS A 150 0.19 13.97 -1.80
C CYS A 150 -0.78 12.80 -1.78
N GLU A 151 -0.79 12.03 -0.69
CA GLU A 151 -1.62 10.83 -0.53
C GLU A 151 -2.91 11.06 0.28
N VAL A 152 -3.21 12.33 0.56
CA VAL A 152 -4.36 12.71 1.38
C VAL A 152 -5.64 12.46 0.60
N GLY A 153 -6.48 11.57 1.12
CA GLY A 153 -7.75 11.20 0.49
C GLY A 153 -7.63 10.39 -0.80
N LEU A 154 -6.43 9.98 -1.21
CA LEU A 154 -6.25 9.05 -2.30
C LEU A 154 -6.78 7.67 -1.93
N ARG A 155 -7.33 7.00 -2.93
CA ARG A 155 -7.87 5.66 -2.86
C ARG A 155 -6.79 4.60 -3.13
N CYS A 156 -5.85 4.91 -4.01
CA CYS A 156 -4.70 4.06 -4.31
C CYS A 156 -3.45 4.68 -3.66
N ARG A 157 -2.68 3.87 -2.94
CA ARG A 157 -1.40 4.26 -2.32
C ARG A 157 -0.32 3.26 -2.69
N SER A 158 0.86 3.76 -2.98
CA SER A 158 2.01 2.91 -3.31
C SER A 158 2.94 2.83 -2.11
N TYR A 159 3.31 1.61 -1.74
CA TYR A 159 4.28 1.32 -0.70
C TYR A 159 5.46 0.59 -1.33
N TYR A 160 6.67 0.90 -0.88
CA TYR A 160 7.88 0.18 -1.25
C TYR A 160 8.29 -0.66 -0.06
N VAL A 161 8.38 -1.98 -0.23
CA VAL A 161 8.57 -2.92 0.87
C VAL A 161 9.81 -3.75 0.59
N LEU A 162 10.84 -3.57 1.42
CA LEU A 162 12.05 -4.40 1.38
C LEU A 162 11.86 -5.61 2.30
N CYS A 163 12.00 -6.81 1.76
CA CYS A 163 11.87 -8.07 2.51
C CYS A 163 12.97 -9.08 2.11
N GLY A 164 12.95 -10.24 2.75
CA GLY A 164 14.01 -11.25 2.64
C GLY A 164 15.08 -11.05 3.71
N SER A 165 16.35 -11.24 3.36
CA SER A 165 17.49 -11.13 4.29
C SER A 165 17.86 -9.67 4.58
N VAL A 166 16.92 -8.84 5.04
CA VAL A 166 17.09 -7.39 5.19
C VAL A 166 18.30 -7.00 6.06
N LEU A 167 18.61 -7.80 7.09
CA LEU A 167 19.77 -7.56 7.97
C LEU A 167 21.11 -7.66 7.23
N SER A 168 21.20 -8.43 6.15
CA SER A 168 22.42 -8.58 5.36
C SER A 168 22.76 -7.36 4.50
N VAL A 169 21.79 -6.46 4.30
CA VAL A 169 21.95 -5.20 3.54
C VAL A 169 21.67 -3.98 4.42
N TRP A 170 21.81 -4.15 5.74
CA TRP A 170 21.46 -3.12 6.71
C TRP A 170 22.32 -1.87 6.55
N ASN A 171 23.61 -2.04 6.24
CA ASN A 171 24.53 -0.93 6.02
C ASN A 171 24.10 -0.07 4.82
N GLU A 172 23.77 -0.70 3.69
CA GLU A 172 23.27 0.00 2.50
C GLU A 172 21.94 0.73 2.78
N LEU A 173 21.10 0.13 3.63
CA LEU A 173 19.84 0.74 4.05
C LEU A 173 20.07 1.95 4.95
N GLU A 174 20.94 1.86 5.96
CA GLU A 174 21.29 2.97 6.85
C GLU A 174 21.91 4.13 6.09
N GLU A 175 22.83 3.87 5.15
CA GLU A 175 23.48 4.90 4.35
C GLU A 175 22.47 5.72 3.51
N VAL A 176 21.41 5.09 3.03
CA VAL A 176 20.38 5.77 2.23
C VAL A 176 19.35 6.49 3.10
N LEU A 177 19.08 5.97 4.31
CA LEU A 177 18.12 6.58 5.23
C LEU A 177 18.71 7.75 6.04
N THR A 178 20.00 7.69 6.39
CA THR A 178 20.69 8.67 7.25
C THR A 178 20.63 10.11 6.73
N PRO A 179 20.84 10.41 5.43
CA PRO A 179 20.74 11.76 4.89
C PRO A 179 19.33 12.36 4.99
N VAL A 180 18.31 11.53 5.19
CA VAL A 180 16.89 11.94 5.23
C VAL A 180 16.41 12.17 6.67
N SER A 181 17.24 11.83 7.67
CA SER A 181 16.96 11.89 9.11
C SER A 181 16.67 13.29 9.68
N GLY A 182 16.90 14.36 8.92
CA GLY A 182 16.40 15.70 9.27
C GLY A 182 14.86 15.79 9.26
N THR A 183 14.21 14.85 8.57
CA THR A 183 12.78 14.55 8.68
C THR A 183 12.64 13.21 9.41
N ASN A 184 11.60 13.01 10.23
CA ASN A 184 11.32 11.79 11.01
C ASN A 184 11.09 10.53 10.13
N VAL A 185 12.06 10.13 9.32
CA VAL A 185 12.03 8.95 8.48
C VAL A 185 12.38 7.75 9.34
N LYS A 186 11.38 7.26 10.05
CA LYS A 186 11.50 6.06 10.87
C LYS A 186 11.15 4.85 10.01
N VAL A 187 12.08 3.91 9.91
CA VAL A 187 11.83 2.58 9.37
C VAL A 187 10.63 1.97 10.09
N GLN A 188 9.63 1.51 9.33
CA GLN A 188 8.43 0.89 9.86
C GLN A 188 8.31 -0.53 9.33
N ILE A 189 8.11 -1.49 10.24
CA ILE A 189 7.80 -2.87 9.88
C ILE A 189 6.37 -2.90 9.32
N VAL A 190 6.21 -3.57 8.19
CA VAL A 190 4.92 -3.81 7.54
C VAL A 190 4.70 -5.31 7.37
N ARG A 191 3.48 -5.74 7.65
CA ARG A 191 2.95 -7.04 7.25
C ARG A 191 1.84 -6.77 6.24
N LEU A 192 1.88 -7.48 5.13
CA LEU A 192 0.85 -7.35 4.10
C LEU A 192 0.37 -8.70 3.60
N ARG A 193 -0.89 -8.75 3.22
CA ARG A 193 -1.50 -9.86 2.51
C ARG A 193 -2.02 -9.37 1.17
N THR A 194 -1.48 -9.89 0.08
CA THR A 194 -1.89 -9.56 -1.28
C THR A 194 -3.19 -10.28 -1.66
N GLU A 195 -3.84 -9.81 -2.72
CA GLU A 195 -5.10 -10.40 -3.23
C GLU A 195 -4.94 -11.86 -3.69
N ASP A 196 -3.75 -12.26 -4.16
CA ASP A 196 -3.42 -13.65 -4.50
C ASP A 196 -3.09 -14.52 -3.26
N GLY A 197 -3.19 -13.95 -2.06
CA GLY A 197 -3.00 -14.64 -0.79
C GLY A 197 -1.56 -14.68 -0.29
N GLN A 198 -0.59 -14.13 -1.01
CA GLN A 198 0.80 -14.04 -0.55
C GLN A 198 0.90 -13.18 0.72
N ARG A 199 1.64 -13.66 1.72
CA ARG A 199 1.95 -12.91 2.94
C ARG A 199 3.39 -12.43 2.87
N ILE A 200 3.60 -11.13 3.06
CA ILE A 200 4.93 -10.51 3.03
C ILE A 200 5.13 -9.74 4.33
N VAL A 201 6.31 -9.89 4.91
CA VAL A 201 6.77 -9.09 6.06
C VAL A 201 8.07 -8.39 5.64
N GLY A 202 8.15 -7.08 5.88
CA GLY A 202 9.29 -6.29 5.46
C GLY A 202 9.34 -4.91 6.08
N LEU A 203 10.18 -4.06 5.53
CA LEU A 203 10.38 -2.68 5.94
C LEU A 203 9.84 -1.73 4.87
N ILE A 204 9.10 -0.71 5.30
CA ILE A 204 8.68 0.37 4.40
C ILE A 204 9.90 1.22 4.06
N ILE A 205 10.16 1.35 2.76
CA ILE A 205 11.17 2.22 2.20
C ILE A 205 10.48 3.51 1.71
N PRO A 206 10.92 4.69 2.17
CA PRO A 206 10.44 5.96 1.65
C PRO A 206 10.70 6.08 0.15
N ALA A 207 9.76 6.68 -0.58
CA ALA A 207 9.85 6.80 -2.05
C ALA A 207 11.16 7.45 -2.53
N ASN A 208 11.66 8.47 -1.81
CA ASN A 208 12.90 9.16 -2.13
C ASN A 208 14.16 8.30 -1.90
N CYS A 209 14.05 7.22 -1.13
CA CYS A 209 15.13 6.29 -0.82
C CYS A 209 15.16 5.09 -1.79
N VAL A 210 14.10 4.87 -2.56
CA VAL A 210 13.98 3.70 -3.45
C VAL A 210 15.09 3.68 -4.50
N SER A 211 15.29 4.77 -5.25
CA SER A 211 16.31 4.79 -6.30
C SER A 211 17.73 4.68 -5.76
N PRO A 212 18.15 5.45 -4.73
CA PRO A 212 19.47 5.28 -4.13
C PRO A 212 19.71 3.87 -3.57
N LEU A 213 18.72 3.28 -2.89
CA LEU A 213 18.80 1.93 -2.35
C LEU A 213 18.98 0.90 -3.47
N CYS A 214 18.19 0.99 -4.53
CA CYS A 214 18.32 0.06 -5.67
C CYS A 214 19.68 0.15 -6.34
N ASN A 215 20.27 1.34 -6.46
CA ASN A 215 21.60 1.49 -7.05
C ASN A 215 22.67 0.79 -6.21
N LYS A 216 22.62 0.94 -4.87
CA LYS A 216 23.53 0.23 -3.96
C LYS A 216 23.34 -1.28 -4.03
N LEU A 217 22.10 -1.74 -3.90
CA LEU A 217 21.78 -3.18 -3.96
C LEU A 217 22.15 -3.80 -5.30
N SER A 218 21.99 -3.09 -6.41
CA SER A 218 22.40 -3.59 -7.75
C SER A 218 23.92 -3.75 -7.84
N THR A 219 24.67 -2.83 -7.24
CA THR A 219 26.15 -2.91 -7.23
C THR A 219 26.61 -4.10 -6.39
N SER A 220 26.04 -4.27 -5.19
CA SER A 220 26.32 -5.43 -4.33
C SER A 220 25.92 -6.74 -5.01
N ASP A 221 24.75 -6.79 -5.65
CA ASP A 221 24.26 -7.96 -6.40
C ASP A 221 25.21 -8.37 -7.53
N GLN A 222 25.67 -7.43 -8.36
CA GLN A 222 26.63 -7.72 -9.42
C GLN A 222 27.94 -8.30 -8.89
N CYS A 223 28.50 -7.71 -7.83
CA CYS A 223 29.70 -8.24 -7.17
C CYS A 223 29.49 -9.67 -6.66
N GLN A 224 28.32 -9.96 -6.07
CA GLN A 224 27.99 -11.31 -5.60
C GLN A 224 27.81 -12.30 -6.75
N GLN A 225 27.14 -11.91 -7.84
CA GLN A 225 26.99 -12.78 -9.01
C GLN A 225 28.34 -13.19 -9.59
N LEU A 226 29.29 -12.27 -9.69
CA LEU A 226 30.65 -12.56 -10.14
C LEU A 226 31.37 -13.55 -9.20
N ALA A 227 31.30 -13.33 -7.89
CA ALA A 227 31.91 -14.22 -6.89
C ALA A 227 31.33 -15.64 -6.94
N VAL A 228 30.00 -15.75 -7.13
CA VAL A 228 29.32 -17.05 -7.27
C VAL A 228 29.75 -17.77 -8.55
N GLN A 229 29.85 -17.05 -9.67
CA GLN A 229 30.33 -17.62 -10.94
C GLN A 229 31.78 -18.11 -10.84
N GLU A 230 32.65 -17.36 -10.16
CA GLU A 230 34.05 -17.75 -9.95
C GLU A 230 34.15 -19.01 -9.09
N LEU A 231 33.40 -19.08 -7.99
CA LEU A 231 33.32 -20.28 -7.14
C LEU A 231 32.81 -21.50 -7.91
N GLN A 232 31.78 -21.34 -8.74
CA GLN A 232 31.26 -22.42 -9.58
C GLN A 232 32.31 -22.93 -10.58
N LYS A 233 33.07 -22.03 -11.21
CA LYS A 233 34.18 -22.41 -12.10
C LYS A 233 35.27 -23.17 -11.34
N LEU A 234 35.67 -22.70 -10.16
CA LEU A 234 36.66 -23.38 -9.32
C LEU A 234 36.19 -24.79 -8.89
N GLN A 235 34.91 -24.96 -8.57
CA GLN A 235 34.34 -26.27 -8.24
C GLN A 235 34.32 -27.23 -9.43
N GLN A 236 34.05 -26.74 -10.64
CA GLN A 236 34.09 -27.55 -11.86
C GLN A 236 35.53 -27.96 -12.26
N LEU A 237 36.52 -27.17 -11.85
CA LEU A 237 37.94 -27.43 -12.11
C LEU A 237 38.59 -28.37 -11.08
N HIS A 238 37.92 -28.69 -9.96
CA HIS A 238 38.41 -29.70 -9.02
C HIS A 238 38.16 -31.12 -9.57
N PRO A 239 39.20 -31.93 -9.86
CA PRO A 239 39.00 -33.30 -10.27
C PRO A 239 38.57 -34.16 -9.07
N GLN A 240 37.30 -34.56 -9.02
CA GLN A 240 36.90 -35.74 -8.26
C GLN A 240 37.32 -37.00 -9.04
N SER A 241 38.58 -37.40 -8.86
CA SER A 241 39.04 -38.75 -9.18
C SER A 241 40.27 -39.05 -8.33
N LEU A 242 40.34 -40.28 -7.78
CA LEU A 242 41.21 -40.79 -6.69
C LEU A 242 40.44 -40.73 -5.35
N SER A 243 39.91 -41.81 -4.79
CA SER A 243 40.38 -43.19 -4.80
C SER A 243 39.28 -44.15 -4.32
N HIS A 244 38.76 -45.00 -5.22
CA HIS A 244 38.26 -46.32 -4.83
C HIS A 244 39.38 -47.32 -5.11
N ALA A 245 40.17 -47.64 -4.08
CA ALA A 245 40.97 -48.85 -4.09
C ALA A 245 40.05 -50.01 -3.63
N PRO A 246 39.88 -51.09 -4.41
CA PRO A 246 39.24 -52.29 -3.90
C PRO A 246 40.24 -53.04 -3.02
N ASN A 247 39.88 -53.24 -1.76
CA ASN A 247 40.61 -54.14 -0.87
C ASN A 247 40.48 -55.58 -1.40
N THR A 248 41.60 -56.18 -1.79
CA THR A 248 41.79 -57.64 -1.87
C THR A 248 42.40 -58.15 -0.59
#